data_AF-A0A2V8LAN8-F1
#
_entry.id   AF-A0A2V8LAN8-F1
#
_cell.length_a   1.000
_cell.length_b   1.000
_cell.length_c   1.000
_cell.angle_alpha   90.00
_cell.angle_beta   90.00
_cell.angle_gamma   90.00
#
_symmetry.space_group_name_H-M   'P 1'
#
loop_
_entity.id
_entity.type
_entity.pdbx_description
1 polymer ?
#
loop_
_entity_poly.entity_id
_entity_poly.type
_entity_poly.pdbx_seq_one_letter_code
_entity_poly.pdbx_strand_id
1 'polypeptide(L)'
;MMEQERLLIEAAQKDPRRFAELYETNFERVYAFIVRRVQDQTDAEDLTSEVFQHAMANLSRFEWRGVPFAVWLYRIAANTIADRGRRLSKHNA
;
A
#
# COMPACT_ATOMS: atom_id res chain seq x y z
N MET A 1 -14.28 3.72 14.50
CA MET A 1 -13.91 4.42 13.24
C MET A 1 -12.41 4.70 13.11
N MET A 2 -11.66 5.06 14.18
CA MET A 2 -10.18 5.09 14.13
C MET A 2 -9.53 4.10 15.11
N GLU A 3 -10.14 3.89 16.28
CA GLU A 3 -9.66 2.89 17.25
C GLU A 3 -9.66 1.46 16.69
N GLN A 4 -10.71 1.09 15.93
CA GLN A 4 -10.76 -0.22 15.28
C GLN A 4 -9.62 -0.42 14.27
N GLU A 5 -9.32 0.59 13.44
CA GLU A 5 -8.23 0.52 12.46
C GLU A 5 -6.87 0.38 13.17
N ARG A 6 -6.67 1.13 14.25
CA ARG A 6 -5.48 1.00 15.11
C ARG A 6 -5.35 -0.41 15.70
N LEU A 7 -6.43 -1.00 16.22
CA LEU A 7 -6.39 -2.36 16.79
C LEU A 7 -6.05 -3.42 15.72
N LEU A 8 -6.55 -3.25 14.49
CA LEU A 8 -6.19 -4.13 13.37
C LEU A 8 -4.70 -4.02 13.01
N ILE A 9 -4.15 -2.80 13.05
CA ILE A 9 -2.72 -2.56 12.82
C ILE A 9 -1.88 -3.21 13.92
N GLU A 10 -2.18 -2.94 15.20
CA GLU A 10 -1.45 -3.53 16.34
C GLU A 10 -1.53 -5.07 16.33
N ALA A 11 -2.67 -5.62 15.90
CA ALA A 11 -2.84 -7.05 15.73
C ALA A 11 -1.98 -7.61 14.59
N ALA A 12 -1.99 -6.98 13.42
CA ALA A 12 -1.21 -7.39 12.26
C ALA A 12 0.30 -7.19 12.46
N GLN A 13 0.72 -6.26 13.33
CA GLN A 13 2.10 -6.12 13.76
C GLN A 13 2.60 -7.32 14.59
N LYS A 14 1.71 -7.96 15.36
CA LYS A 14 2.03 -9.14 16.18
C LYS A 14 1.88 -10.44 15.40
N ASP A 15 0.91 -10.50 14.49
CA ASP A 15 0.62 -11.67 13.66
C ASP A 15 0.36 -11.23 12.21
N PRO A 16 1.34 -11.42 11.29
CA PRO A 16 1.19 -11.03 9.89
C PRO A 16 -0.03 -11.65 9.19
N ARG A 17 -0.56 -12.78 9.68
CA ARG A 17 -1.77 -13.40 9.11
C ARG A 17 -3.01 -12.52 9.28
N ARG A 18 -2.99 -11.58 10.22
CA ARG A 18 -4.08 -10.60 10.44
C ARG A 18 -4.02 -9.41 9.50
N PHE A 19 -3.03 -9.33 8.61
CA PHE A 19 -2.94 -8.29 7.59
C PHE A 19 -4.10 -8.35 6.57
N ALA A 20 -4.73 -9.52 6.38
CA ALA A 20 -5.83 -9.69 5.44
C ALA A 20 -6.97 -8.68 5.66
N GLU A 21 -7.35 -8.41 6.92
CA GLU A 21 -8.41 -7.44 7.24
C GLU A 21 -8.03 -6.01 6.81
N LEU A 22 -6.75 -5.64 6.95
CA LEU A 22 -6.23 -4.35 6.49
C LEU A 22 -6.19 -4.27 4.97
N TYR A 23 -5.84 -5.37 4.31
CA TYR A 23 -5.85 -5.49 2.85
C TYR A 23 -7.26 -5.30 2.30
N GLU A 24 -8.22 -6.09 2.75
CA GLU A 24 -9.62 -6.06 2.27
C GLU A 24 -10.24 -4.68 2.41
N THR A 25 -10.01 -4.00 3.53
CA THR A 25 -10.58 -2.68 3.81
C THR A 25 -9.97 -1.56 2.94
N ASN A 26 -8.74 -1.75 2.45
CA ASN A 26 -7.99 -0.70 1.75
C ASN A 26 -7.73 -1.00 0.27
N PHE A 27 -7.93 -2.23 -0.18
CA PHE A 27 -7.60 -2.68 -1.53
C PHE A 27 -8.22 -1.79 -2.60
N GLU A 28 -9.55 -1.62 -2.58
CA GLU A 28 -10.26 -0.83 -3.59
C GLU A 28 -9.76 0.62 -3.65
N ARG A 29 -9.44 1.20 -2.50
CA ARG A 29 -8.95 2.59 -2.40
C ARG A 29 -7.57 2.74 -3.01
N VAL A 30 -6.66 1.82 -2.69
CA VAL A 30 -5.29 1.81 -3.22
C VAL A 30 -5.31 1.51 -4.72
N TYR A 31 -6.06 0.49 -5.15
CA TYR A 31 -6.22 0.15 -6.56
C TYR A 31 -6.79 1.33 -7.36
N ALA A 32 -7.88 1.96 -6.88
CA ALA A 32 -8.48 3.13 -7.50
C ALA A 32 -7.54 4.36 -7.53
N PHE A 33 -6.59 4.46 -6.60
CA PHE A 33 -5.57 5.50 -6.62
C PHE A 33 -4.52 5.25 -7.71
N ILE A 34 -4.13 3.99 -7.90
CA ILE A 34 -3.11 3.56 -8.85
C ILE A 34 -3.64 3.60 -10.29
N VAL A 35 -4.82 3.04 -10.57
CA VAL A 35 -5.42 3.01 -11.93
C VAL A 35 -5.61 4.41 -12.52
N ARG A 36 -5.75 5.45 -11.69
CA ARG A 36 -5.85 6.85 -12.15
C ARG A 36 -4.49 7.45 -12.56
N ARG A 37 -3.39 6.75 -12.30
CA ARG A 37 -2.00 7.23 -12.48
C ARG A 37 -1.20 6.39 -13.46
N VAL A 38 -1.68 5.20 -13.81
CA VAL A 38 -1.04 4.32 -14.78
C VAL A 38 -1.99 4.06 -15.95
N GLN A 39 -1.44 3.82 -17.13
CA GLN A 39 -2.22 3.65 -18.36
C GLN A 39 -2.67 2.21 -18.59
N ASP A 40 -1.94 1.24 -18.04
CA ASP A 40 -2.21 -0.18 -18.22
C ASP A 40 -2.82 -0.80 -16.95
N GLN A 41 -3.80 -1.68 -17.13
CA GLN A 41 -4.49 -2.33 -16.02
C GLN A 41 -3.59 -3.37 -15.32
N THR A 42 -2.83 -4.15 -16.08
CA THR A 42 -1.87 -5.14 -15.57
C THR A 42 -0.84 -4.42 -14.70
N ASP A 43 -0.36 -3.27 -15.16
CA ASP A 43 0.55 -2.42 -14.39
C ASP A 43 -0.06 -1.98 -13.06
N ALA A 44 -1.36 -1.67 -13.05
CA ALA A 44 -2.07 -1.28 -11.84
C ALA A 44 -2.19 -2.45 -10.85
N GLU A 45 -2.49 -3.65 -11.33
CA GLU A 45 -2.59 -4.87 -10.51
C GLU A 45 -1.23 -5.24 -9.89
N ASP A 46 -0.16 -5.20 -10.69
CA ASP A 46 1.21 -5.43 -10.24
C ASP A 46 1.64 -4.41 -9.18
N LEU A 47 1.44 -3.12 -9.46
CA LEU A 47 1.79 -2.05 -8.53
C LEU A 47 0.98 -2.14 -7.23
N THR A 48 -0.30 -2.50 -7.31
CA THR A 48 -1.13 -2.69 -6.13
C THR A 48 -0.59 -3.81 -5.26
N SER A 49 -0.24 -4.95 -5.88
CA SER A 49 0.40 -6.07 -5.19
C SER A 49 1.71 -5.65 -4.53
N GLU A 50 2.57 -4.91 -5.25
CA GLU A 50 3.84 -4.41 -4.72
C GLU A 50 3.62 -3.47 -3.52
N VAL A 51 2.62 -2.59 -3.57
CA VAL A 51 2.27 -1.69 -2.46
C VAL A 51 1.89 -2.47 -1.20
N PHE A 52 1.04 -3.50 -1.31
CA PHE A 52 0.64 -4.28 -0.15
C PHE A 52 1.76 -5.19 0.37
N GLN A 53 2.64 -5.68 -0.51
CA GLN A 53 3.87 -6.37 -0.09
C GLN A 53 4.79 -5.44 0.72
N HIS A 54 5.05 -4.22 0.24
CA HIS A 54 5.82 -3.22 0.97
C HIS A 54 5.15 -2.83 2.29
N ALA A 55 3.82 -2.67 2.29
CA ALA A 55 3.07 -2.37 3.50
C ALA A 55 3.20 -3.49 4.53
N MET A 56 2.99 -4.74 4.15
CA MET A 56 3.14 -5.89 5.05
C MET A 56 4.57 -6.00 5.60
N ALA A 57 5.59 -5.83 4.75
CA ALA A 57 6.99 -5.92 5.15
C ALA A 57 7.41 -4.81 6.14
N ASN A 58 6.81 -3.62 6.03
CA ASN A 58 7.16 -2.46 6.86
C ASN A 58 6.18 -2.21 8.02
N LEU A 59 5.11 -2.99 8.13
CA LEU A 59 4.06 -2.77 9.11
C LEU A 59 4.58 -2.82 10.55
N SER A 60 5.56 -3.68 10.84
CA SER A 60 6.20 -3.79 12.17
C SER A 60 6.85 -2.49 12.64
N ARG A 61 7.22 -1.60 11.72
CA ARG A 61 7.82 -0.28 12.01
C ARG A 61 6.83 0.87 11.86
N PHE A 62 5.59 0.59 11.45
CA PHE A 62 4.57 1.60 11.30
C PHE A 62 4.14 2.13 12.68
N GLU A 63 4.10 3.44 12.82
CA GLU A 63 3.61 4.12 14.01
C GLU A 63 2.28 4.79 13.70
N TRP A 64 1.26 4.47 14.49
CA TRP A 64 -0.03 5.16 14.39
C TRP A 64 0.10 6.59 14.93
N ARG A 65 -0.18 7.58 14.06
CA ARG A 65 -0.06 9.01 14.39
C ARG A 65 -1.39 9.76 14.36
N GLY A 66 -2.51 9.05 14.51
CA GLY A 66 -3.84 9.65 14.46
C GLY A 66 -4.31 10.04 13.06
N VAL A 67 -3.69 9.48 12.02
CA VAL A 67 -4.12 9.63 10.62
C VAL A 67 -4.55 8.27 10.08
N PRO A 68 -5.51 8.22 9.13
CA PRO A 68 -5.97 6.96 8.58
C PRO A 68 -4.85 6.15 7.95
N PHE A 69 -4.88 4.82 8.10
CA PHE A 69 -3.90 3.89 7.54
C PHE A 69 -3.74 4.06 6.03
N ALA A 70 -4.84 4.34 5.33
CA ALA A 70 -4.86 4.61 3.89
C ALA A 70 -3.89 5.72 3.47
N VAL A 71 -3.65 6.74 4.31
CA VAL A 71 -2.68 7.81 4.01
C VAL A 71 -1.25 7.26 3.90
N TRP A 72 -0.90 6.31 4.76
CA TRP A 72 0.39 5.64 4.68
C TRP A 72 0.49 4.74 3.45
N LEU A 73 -0.58 4.00 3.12
CA LEU A 73 -0.63 3.19 1.90
C LEU A 73 -0.48 4.04 0.63
N TYR A 74 -1.11 5.22 0.57
CA TYR A 74 -0.94 6.13 -0.57
C TYR A 74 0.50 6.66 -0.72
N ARG A 75 1.22 6.85 0.40
CA ARG A 75 2.64 7.21 0.35
C ARG A 75 3.49 6.08 -0.24
N ILE A 76 3.21 4.84 0.15
CA ILE A 76 3.86 3.67 -0.45
C ILE A 76 3.53 3.63 -1.94
N ALA A 77 2.24 3.73 -2.33
CA ALA A 77 1.82 3.73 -3.73
C ALA A 77 2.50 4.81 -4.59
N ALA A 78 2.55 6.05 -4.10
CA ALA A 78 3.23 7.13 -4.80
C ALA A 78 4.73 6.83 -5.00
N ASN A 79 5.40 6.28 -3.98
CA ASN A 79 6.81 5.89 -4.08
C ASN A 79 7.03 4.74 -5.07
N THR A 80 6.17 3.72 -5.04
CA THR A 80 6.23 2.56 -5.94
C THR A 80 6.02 2.96 -7.41
N ILE A 81 5.02 3.82 -7.69
CA ILE A 81 4.78 4.37 -9.04
C ILE A 81 6.00 5.16 -9.52
N ALA A 82 6.54 6.04 -8.67
CA ALA A 82 7.70 6.84 -9.04
C ALA A 82 8.95 5.98 -9.30
N ASP A 83 9.15 4.90 -8.54
CA ASP A 83 10.26 3.99 -8.76
C ASP A 83 10.13 3.20 -10.06
N ARG A 84 8.92 2.71 -10.38
CA ARG A 84 8.63 2.08 -11.67
C ARG A 84 8.94 3.01 -12.84
N GLY A 85 8.50 4.27 -12.77
CA GLY A 85 8.81 5.28 -13.79
C GLY A 85 10.32 5.46 -14.00
N ARG A 86 11.11 5.54 -12.90
CA ARG A 86 12.57 5.63 -12.98
C ARG A 86 13.22 4.39 -13.62
N ARG A 87 12.72 3.19 -13.33
CA ARG A 87 13.24 1.93 -13.91
C ARG A 87 13.02 1.87 -15.43
N LEU A 88 11.85 2.28 -15.90
CA LEU A 88 11.52 2.32 -17.33
C LEU A 88 12.38 3.33 -18.10
N SER A 89 12.63 4.52 -17.53
CA SER A 89 13.50 5.52 -18.15
C SER A 89 14.95 5.08 -18.27
N LYS A 90 15.44 4.23 -17.34
CA LYS A 90 16.82 3.70 -17.38
C LYS A 90 17.00 2.51 -18.32
N HIS A 91 15.94 1.77 -18.63
CA HIS A 91 16.00 0.66 -19.59
C HIS A 91 15.95 1.14 -21.05
N ASN A 92 15.39 2.33 -21.27
CA ASN A 92 15.25 2.94 -22.59
C ASN A 92 16.39 3.92 -22.95
N ALA A 93 17.48 3.94 -22.18
CA ALA A 93 18.67 4.78 -22.36
C ALA A 93 19.90 3.90 -22.55
#